data_AF-A0A016TNC3-F1
#
_entry.id   AF-A0A016TNC3-F1
#
_cell.length_a   1.000
_cell.length_b   1.000
_cell.length_c   1.000
_cell.angle_alpha   90.00
_cell.angle_beta   90.00
_cell.angle_gamma   90.00
#
_symmetry.space_group_name_H-M   'P 1'
#
loop_
_entity.id
_entity.type
_entity.pdbx_description
1 polymer ?
#
loop_
_entity_poly.entity_id
_entity_poly.type
_entity_poly.pdbx_seq_one_letter_code
_entity_poly.pdbx_strand_id
1 'polypeptide(L)'
;MTFSSYPAYTEDISVAGSLLRDKISGLYESIVKRERRWSDWDLASSWRILIKVDKVQLVDRLGVEPNVVGTLHVTTSHIIFRSEEGSKELWIANGLIGSVERGSLSAAGCPLIIRCKHFQVVNLLIARDKICQDLYETLLRCSKTVNVCELVAFENRDVAEDARGWARLDWAVEFTRQGVDSEWAENDLNESYRSCDTYPERLWLPVTANKTTLMGSCRFRSRGRLPVLTYFHKSNGAAICRCAQPLTGFSARCVEDEKLMELIGRANKNCDTLFLVDTRPMVRFLPVGFYLIALFPLLKLCS
;
A
#
# COMPACT_ATOMS: atom_id res chain seq x y z
N MET A 1 12.20 37.82 14.19
CA MET A 1 11.19 37.94 13.12
C MET A 1 11.00 36.58 12.49
N THR A 2 9.74 36.14 12.46
CA THR A 2 9.12 35.01 11.74
C THR A 2 9.76 33.62 11.88
N PHE A 3 9.30 32.88 12.89
CA PHE A 3 9.29 31.41 12.88
C PHE A 3 8.30 30.95 11.81
N SER A 4 8.78 30.28 10.75
CA SER A 4 7.93 29.55 9.82
C SER A 4 7.58 28.20 10.45
N SER A 5 6.36 28.09 10.97
CA SER A 5 5.79 26.83 11.44
C SER A 5 5.44 25.96 10.22
N TYR A 6 6.29 24.99 9.90
CA TYR A 6 5.89 23.88 9.03
C TYR A 6 5.02 22.94 9.87
N PRO A 7 3.84 22.51 9.38
CA PRO A 7 2.97 21.62 10.14
C PRO A 7 3.71 20.31 10.43
N ALA A 8 3.67 19.89 11.69
CA ALA A 8 4.27 18.64 12.12
C ALA A 8 3.51 17.47 11.48
N TYR A 9 4.23 16.46 11.03
CA TYR A 9 3.72 15.23 10.38
C TYR A 9 2.60 14.51 11.18
N THR A 10 2.49 14.81 12.47
CA THR A 10 1.45 14.30 13.39
C THR A 10 0.12 15.05 13.29
N GLU A 11 0.12 16.34 12.94
CA GLU A 11 -1.11 17.10 12.70
C GLU A 11 -1.81 16.58 11.43
N ASP A 12 -1.05 16.22 10.39
CA ASP A 12 -1.60 15.69 9.13
C ASP A 12 -2.24 14.30 9.25
N ILE A 13 -1.82 13.45 10.20
CA ILE A 13 -2.50 12.17 10.48
C ILE A 13 -3.84 12.42 11.19
N SER A 14 -3.88 13.40 12.08
CA SER A 14 -5.12 13.78 12.76
C SER A 14 -6.10 14.46 11.80
N VAL A 15 -5.59 15.27 10.86
CA VAL A 15 -6.35 15.92 9.78
C VAL A 15 -6.78 14.93 8.72
N ALA A 16 -5.92 13.97 8.32
CA ALA A 16 -6.33 12.88 7.43
C ALA A 16 -7.40 11.99 8.08
N GLY A 17 -7.27 11.72 9.38
CA GLY A 17 -8.25 10.97 10.17
C GLY A 17 -9.56 11.73 10.37
N SER A 18 -9.53 13.05 10.55
CA SER A 18 -10.73 13.90 10.62
C SER A 18 -11.38 14.04 9.25
N LEU A 19 -10.60 14.24 8.18
CA LEU A 19 -11.09 14.29 6.81
C LEU A 19 -11.69 12.96 6.36
N LEU A 20 -11.15 11.81 6.79
CA LEU A 20 -11.76 10.51 6.53
C LEU A 20 -13.08 10.36 7.29
N ARG A 21 -13.12 10.77 8.56
CA ARG A 21 -14.36 10.76 9.37
C ARG A 21 -15.41 11.73 8.83
N ASP A 22 -15.02 12.90 8.35
CA ASP A 22 -15.90 13.93 7.78
C ASP A 22 -16.36 13.53 6.39
N LYS A 23 -15.53 12.86 5.58
CA LYS A 23 -15.96 12.28 4.30
C LYS A 23 -16.87 11.07 4.51
N ILE A 24 -16.63 10.23 5.51
CA ILE A 24 -17.52 9.11 5.86
C ILE A 24 -18.83 9.64 6.45
N SER A 25 -18.79 10.68 7.27
CA SER A 25 -19.99 11.34 7.83
C SER A 25 -20.75 12.13 6.76
N GLY A 26 -20.05 12.74 5.80
CA GLY A 26 -20.64 13.39 4.63
C GLY A 26 -21.24 12.39 3.65
N LEU A 27 -20.61 11.22 3.48
CA LEU A 27 -21.16 10.10 2.73
C LEU A 27 -22.41 9.55 3.44
N TYR A 28 -22.36 9.40 4.77
CA TYR A 28 -23.48 8.99 5.61
C TYR A 28 -24.65 9.99 5.54
N GLU A 29 -24.40 11.30 5.71
CA GLU A 29 -25.44 12.33 5.58
C GLU A 29 -26.01 12.42 4.16
N SER A 30 -25.17 12.23 3.13
CA SER A 30 -25.62 12.23 1.73
C SER A 30 -26.44 10.98 1.40
N ILE A 31 -26.16 9.84 2.02
CA ILE A 31 -26.95 8.61 1.91
C ILE A 31 -28.27 8.74 2.68
N VAL A 32 -28.23 9.25 3.92
CA VAL A 32 -29.40 9.37 4.82
C VAL A 32 -30.36 10.49 4.40
N LYS A 33 -29.88 11.65 3.92
CA LYS A 33 -30.78 12.71 3.42
C LYS A 33 -31.40 12.39 2.05
N ARG A 34 -30.88 11.38 1.34
CA ARG A 34 -31.38 10.93 0.03
C ARG A 34 -32.49 9.87 0.14
N GLU A 35 -32.97 9.56 1.35
CA GLU A 35 -34.09 8.64 1.61
C GLU A 35 -35.50 9.19 1.28
N ARG A 36 -35.64 10.41 0.78
CA ARG A 36 -36.98 10.98 0.46
C ARG A 36 -37.41 11.02 -1.00
N ARG A 37 -36.56 10.65 -1.95
CA ARG A 37 -36.97 10.45 -3.36
C ARG A 37 -36.09 9.41 -4.04
N TRP A 38 -36.39 8.14 -3.81
CA TRP A 38 -36.03 7.10 -4.78
C TRP A 38 -37.11 7.06 -5.86
N SER A 39 -36.89 7.81 -6.93
CA SER A 39 -37.44 7.41 -8.23
C SER A 39 -36.51 6.36 -8.82
N ASP A 40 -37.09 5.28 -9.35
CA ASP A 40 -36.49 4.03 -9.90
C ASP A 40 -35.31 4.17 -10.90
N TRP A 41 -34.81 5.37 -11.17
CA TRP A 41 -33.80 5.66 -12.20
C TRP A 41 -32.34 5.78 -11.71
N ASP A 42 -32.08 5.86 -10.39
CA ASP A 42 -30.74 6.15 -9.84
C ASP A 42 -29.89 4.91 -9.44
N LEU A 43 -30.43 3.69 -9.52
CA LEU A 43 -29.69 2.44 -9.22
C LEU A 43 -28.95 1.84 -10.43
N ALA A 44 -29.06 2.45 -11.62
CA ALA A 44 -28.65 1.82 -12.87
C ALA A 44 -27.20 2.07 -13.32
N SER A 45 -26.45 3.03 -12.75
CA SER A 45 -25.20 3.49 -13.38
C SER A 45 -23.90 3.36 -12.57
N SER A 46 -23.92 2.99 -11.28
CA SER A 46 -22.65 2.88 -10.51
C SER A 46 -22.56 1.70 -9.53
N TRP A 47 -23.64 0.97 -9.28
CA TRP A 47 -23.64 -0.16 -8.34
C TRP A 47 -24.40 -1.34 -8.93
N ARG A 48 -23.79 -2.04 -9.90
CA ARG A 48 -24.39 -3.28 -10.42
C ARG A 48 -24.39 -4.32 -9.30
N ILE A 49 -25.56 -4.58 -8.73
CA ILE A 49 -25.76 -5.67 -7.79
C ILE A 49 -25.56 -6.98 -8.56
N LEU A 50 -24.57 -7.76 -8.15
CA LEU A 50 -24.21 -9.04 -8.76
C LEU A 50 -25.08 -10.17 -8.21
N ILE A 51 -25.31 -10.17 -6.90
CA ILE A 51 -26.21 -11.09 -6.23
C ILE A 51 -26.81 -10.42 -4.99
N LYS A 52 -28.08 -10.71 -4.74
CA LYS A 52 -28.81 -10.33 -3.53
C LYS A 52 -29.32 -11.59 -2.87
N VAL A 53 -29.06 -11.76 -1.58
CA VAL A 53 -29.51 -12.90 -0.79
C VAL A 53 -30.27 -12.41 0.43
N ASP A 54 -31.56 -12.71 0.49
CA ASP A 54 -32.42 -12.39 1.63
C ASP A 54 -32.34 -13.47 2.72
N LYS A 55 -32.69 -13.07 3.96
CA LYS A 55 -32.74 -13.96 5.15
C LYS A 55 -31.40 -14.65 5.46
N VAL A 56 -30.29 -13.93 5.27
CA VAL A 56 -28.96 -14.36 5.69
C VAL A 56 -28.82 -14.08 7.18
N GLN A 57 -28.31 -15.05 7.93
CA GLN A 57 -28.00 -14.86 9.35
C GLN A 57 -26.54 -14.48 9.51
N LEU A 58 -26.27 -13.31 10.08
CA LEU A 58 -24.95 -12.93 10.57
C LEU A 58 -24.74 -13.57 11.95
N VAL A 59 -23.80 -14.50 12.01
CA VAL A 59 -23.55 -15.33 13.19
C VAL A 59 -22.47 -14.70 14.05
N ASP A 60 -22.78 -14.50 15.33
CA ASP A 60 -21.76 -14.23 16.34
C ASP A 60 -21.08 -15.55 16.75
N ARG A 61 -19.78 -15.67 16.47
CA ARG A 61 -19.00 -16.87 16.84
C ARG A 61 -18.88 -17.05 18.35
N LEU A 62 -18.92 -15.96 19.11
CA LEU A 62 -18.79 -16.02 20.56
C LEU A 62 -20.12 -16.42 21.22
N GLY A 63 -21.23 -16.41 20.46
CA GLY A 63 -22.55 -16.77 20.93
C GLY A 63 -23.08 -15.85 22.04
N VAL A 64 -22.54 -14.63 22.14
CA VAL A 64 -22.93 -13.63 23.13
C VAL A 64 -24.19 -12.92 22.67
N GLU A 65 -24.25 -12.61 21.37
CA GLU A 65 -25.41 -11.99 20.73
C GLU A 65 -26.20 -12.99 19.88
N PRO A 66 -27.54 -12.84 19.79
CA PRO A 66 -28.33 -13.62 18.86
C PRO A 66 -27.91 -13.34 17.42
N ASN A 67 -28.07 -14.35 16.55
CA ASN A 67 -27.82 -14.20 15.12
C ASN A 67 -28.72 -13.09 14.55
N VAL A 68 -28.11 -12.15 13.81
CA VAL A 68 -28.85 -11.05 13.19
C VAL A 68 -29.31 -11.49 11.80
N VAL A 69 -30.61 -11.47 11.55
CA VAL A 69 -31.17 -11.75 10.22
C VAL A 69 -31.13 -10.48 9.37
N GLY A 70 -30.72 -10.62 8.12
CA GLY A 70 -30.59 -9.52 7.19
C GLY A 70 -30.53 -9.94 5.72
N THR A 71 -30.37 -8.95 4.86
CA THR A 71 -30.11 -9.14 3.44
C THR A 71 -28.66 -8.83 3.13
N LEU A 72 -28.03 -9.71 2.35
CA LEU A 72 -26.68 -9.52 1.83
C LEU A 72 -26.76 -9.08 0.36
N HIS A 73 -26.11 -7.97 0.04
CA HIS A 73 -25.92 -7.48 -1.32
C HIS A 73 -24.45 -7.56 -1.67
N VAL A 74 -24.12 -8.19 -2.80
CA VAL A 74 -22.77 -8.16 -3.35
C VAL A 74 -22.80 -7.35 -4.63
N THR A 75 -22.00 -6.29 -4.65
CA THR A 75 -21.83 -5.40 -5.81
C THR A 75 -20.45 -5.63 -6.44
N THR A 76 -20.12 -4.89 -7.50
CA THR A 76 -18.79 -4.92 -8.11
C THR A 76 -17.69 -4.43 -7.14
N SER A 77 -18.04 -3.59 -6.15
CA SER A 77 -17.06 -2.95 -5.27
C SER A 77 -17.16 -3.38 -3.80
N HIS A 78 -18.35 -3.71 -3.29
CA HIS A 78 -18.60 -3.97 -1.88
C HIS A 78 -19.56 -5.15 -1.63
N ILE A 79 -19.35 -5.82 -0.51
CA ILE A 79 -20.32 -6.67 0.19
C ILE A 79 -21.02 -5.79 1.24
N ILE A 80 -22.35 -5.78 1.20
CA ILE A 80 -23.18 -4.99 2.10
C ILE A 80 -24.17 -5.92 2.78
N PHE A 81 -24.07 -6.06 4.09
CA PHE A 81 -25.08 -6.74 4.90
C PHE A 81 -25.92 -5.69 5.63
N ARG A 82 -27.25 -5.80 5.51
CA ARG A 82 -28.21 -4.93 6.19
C ARG A 82 -29.19 -5.78 7.00
N SER A 83 -29.29 -5.55 8.30
CA SER A 83 -30.27 -6.20 9.16
C SER A 83 -31.70 -5.82 8.78
N GLU A 84 -32.64 -6.77 8.86
CA GLU A 84 -34.07 -6.52 8.64
C GLU A 84 -34.65 -5.54 9.68
N GLU A 85 -34.15 -5.59 10.91
CA GLU A 85 -34.57 -4.70 12.01
C GLU A 85 -33.85 -3.35 11.98
N GLY A 86 -32.92 -3.14 11.03
CA GLY A 86 -32.10 -1.94 10.95
C GLY A 86 -31.07 -1.79 12.07
N SER A 87 -30.89 -2.82 12.91
CA SER A 87 -29.99 -2.79 14.08
C SER A 87 -28.50 -2.78 13.70
N LYS A 88 -28.17 -3.33 12.53
CA LYS A 88 -26.78 -3.49 12.08
C LYS A 88 -26.64 -3.39 10.57
N GLU A 89 -25.59 -2.70 10.15
CA GLU A 89 -25.17 -2.58 8.77
C GLU A 89 -23.66 -2.79 8.67
N LEU A 90 -23.21 -3.56 7.68
CA LEU A 90 -21.80 -3.90 7.48
C LEU A 90 -21.42 -3.74 6.01
N TRP A 91 -20.38 -2.96 5.77
CA TRP A 91 -19.85 -2.68 4.44
C TRP A 91 -18.40 -3.17 4.37
N ILE A 92 -18.10 -4.05 3.41
CA ILE A 92 -16.76 -4.59 3.20
C ILE A 92 -16.42 -4.47 1.72
N ALA A 93 -15.36 -3.73 1.40
CA ALA A 93 -14.87 -3.65 0.04
C ALA A 93 -14.39 -5.04 -0.46
N ASN A 94 -14.69 -5.38 -1.70
CA ASN A 94 -14.33 -6.67 -2.30
C ASN A 94 -12.81 -6.91 -2.26
N GLY A 95 -12.01 -5.85 -2.40
CA GLY A 95 -10.55 -5.93 -2.31
C GLY A 95 -10.01 -6.31 -0.93
N LEU A 96 -10.84 -6.22 0.12
CA LEU A 96 -10.49 -6.62 1.49
C LEU A 96 -10.78 -8.10 1.76
N ILE A 97 -11.47 -8.80 0.86
CA ILE A 97 -11.65 -10.25 0.97
C ILE A 97 -10.28 -10.92 0.86
N GLY A 98 -9.90 -11.68 1.89
CA GLY A 98 -8.69 -12.50 1.92
C GLY A 98 -9.00 -13.94 1.50
N SER A 99 -10.00 -14.55 2.11
CA SER A 99 -10.51 -15.87 1.71
C SER A 99 -12.01 -15.99 1.97
N VAL A 100 -12.64 -16.92 1.26
CA VAL A 100 -14.03 -17.33 1.46
C VAL A 100 -14.04 -18.84 1.65
N GLU A 101 -14.63 -19.31 2.74
CA GLU A 101 -14.75 -20.73 3.08
C GLU A 101 -16.24 -21.08 3.18
N ARG A 102 -16.66 -22.16 2.50
CA ARG A 102 -18.02 -22.71 2.59
C ARG A 102 -17.97 -24.02 3.37
N GLY A 103 -18.82 -24.17 4.37
CA GLY A 103 -18.98 -25.43 5.11
C GLY A 103 -20.11 -26.29 4.57
N SER A 104 -20.26 -27.48 5.15
CA SER A 104 -21.31 -28.45 4.76
C SER A 104 -22.71 -27.96 5.13
N LEU A 105 -23.71 -28.37 4.35
CA LEU A 105 -25.11 -28.13 4.68
C LEU A 105 -25.48 -28.82 6.00
N SER A 106 -26.04 -28.05 6.93
CA SER A 106 -26.59 -28.54 8.20
C SER A 106 -28.11 -28.28 8.27
N ALA A 107 -28.77 -28.80 9.31
CA ALA A 107 -30.18 -28.51 9.57
C ALA A 107 -30.47 -27.01 9.76
N ALA A 108 -29.48 -26.24 10.22
CA ALA A 108 -29.61 -24.79 10.40
C ALA A 108 -29.30 -23.99 9.11
N GLY A 109 -28.70 -24.62 8.11
CA GLY A 109 -28.25 -24.00 6.86
C GLY A 109 -26.79 -24.31 6.53
N CYS A 110 -26.30 -23.67 5.48
CA CYS A 110 -24.93 -23.77 5.00
C CYS A 110 -24.11 -22.57 5.54
N PRO A 111 -23.05 -22.80 6.31
CA PRO A 111 -22.20 -21.74 6.83
C PRO A 111 -21.22 -21.24 5.75
N LEU A 112 -21.06 -19.92 5.69
CA LEU A 112 -20.14 -19.23 4.79
C LEU A 112 -19.31 -18.24 5.59
N ILE A 113 -18.00 -18.38 5.53
CA ILE A 113 -17.03 -17.61 6.31
C ILE A 113 -16.23 -16.74 5.35
N ILE A 114 -16.24 -15.44 5.59
CA ILE A 114 -15.45 -14.46 4.83
C ILE A 114 -14.36 -13.94 5.75
N ARG A 115 -13.09 -14.20 5.40
CA ARG A 115 -11.93 -13.68 6.13
C ARG A 115 -11.37 -12.49 5.39
N CYS A 116 -11.26 -11.36 6.07
CA CYS A 116 -10.77 -10.13 5.48
C CYS A 116 -9.28 -9.91 5.76
N LYS A 117 -8.61 -9.13 4.90
CA LYS A 117 -7.19 -8.74 5.03
C LYS A 117 -6.91 -7.87 6.25
N HIS A 118 -7.94 -7.22 6.82
CA HIS A 118 -7.88 -6.47 8.08
C HIS A 118 -8.31 -7.31 9.29
N PHE A 119 -8.15 -8.64 9.22
CA PHE A 119 -8.38 -9.60 10.30
C PHE A 119 -9.84 -9.75 10.78
N GLN A 120 -10.78 -9.00 10.21
CA GLN A 120 -12.20 -9.23 10.46
C GLN A 120 -12.65 -10.54 9.82
N VAL A 121 -13.48 -11.30 10.53
CA VAL A 121 -14.08 -12.53 10.04
C VAL A 121 -15.60 -12.41 10.12
N VAL A 122 -16.26 -12.49 8.98
CA VAL A 122 -17.72 -12.46 8.87
C VAL A 122 -18.22 -13.89 8.74
N ASN A 123 -19.17 -14.28 9.59
CA ASN A 123 -19.76 -15.60 9.58
C ASN A 123 -21.23 -15.46 9.18
N LEU A 124 -21.58 -16.09 8.08
CA LEU A 124 -22.91 -16.06 7.53
C LEU A 124 -23.48 -17.47 7.56
N LEU A 125 -24.78 -17.59 7.78
CA LEU A 125 -25.52 -18.83 7.67
C LEU A 125 -26.66 -18.64 6.66
N ILE A 126 -26.64 -19.47 5.61
CA ILE A 126 -27.54 -19.37 4.46
C ILE A 126 -28.42 -20.62 4.42
N ALA A 127 -29.74 -20.45 4.45
CA ALA A 127 -30.68 -21.57 4.56
C ALA A 127 -30.65 -22.54 3.35
N ARG A 128 -30.45 -22.02 2.13
CA ARG A 128 -30.50 -22.81 0.89
C ARG A 128 -29.11 -23.06 0.34
N ASP A 129 -28.78 -24.34 0.15
CA ASP A 129 -27.45 -24.77 -0.32
C ASP A 129 -27.06 -24.18 -1.67
N LYS A 130 -27.98 -24.22 -2.64
CA LYS A 130 -27.78 -23.64 -3.98
C LYS A 130 -27.42 -22.15 -3.92
N ILE A 131 -28.10 -21.39 -3.07
CA ILE A 131 -27.83 -19.95 -2.91
C ILE A 131 -26.48 -19.72 -2.24
N CYS A 132 -26.13 -20.54 -1.25
CA CYS A 132 -24.82 -20.45 -0.63
C CYS A 132 -23.71 -20.73 -1.65
N GLN A 133 -23.92 -21.68 -2.56
CA GLN A 133 -22.99 -21.98 -3.64
C GLN A 133 -22.86 -20.80 -4.62
N ASP A 134 -23.98 -20.26 -5.11
CA ASP A 134 -23.98 -19.11 -6.03
C ASP A 134 -23.30 -17.87 -5.41
N LEU A 135 -23.55 -17.64 -4.11
CA LEU A 135 -22.93 -16.57 -3.33
C LEU A 135 -21.42 -16.80 -3.16
N TYR A 136 -21.01 -18.02 -2.80
CA TYR A 136 -19.61 -18.41 -2.67
C TYR A 136 -18.84 -18.18 -3.98
N GLU A 137 -19.38 -18.62 -5.11
CA GLU A 137 -18.78 -18.43 -6.44
C GLU A 137 -18.68 -16.94 -6.79
N THR A 138 -19.72 -16.16 -6.49
CA THR A 138 -19.71 -14.72 -6.74
C THR A 138 -18.65 -14.01 -5.90
N LEU A 139 -18.55 -14.31 -4.60
CA LEU A 139 -17.55 -13.73 -3.71
C LEU A 139 -16.13 -14.13 -4.12
N LEU A 140 -15.92 -15.38 -4.53
CA LEU A 140 -14.64 -15.83 -5.07
C LEU A 140 -14.23 -15.01 -6.31
N ARG A 141 -15.16 -14.78 -7.24
CA ARG A 141 -14.93 -13.96 -8.42
C ARG A 141 -14.59 -12.52 -8.03
N CYS A 142 -15.33 -11.93 -7.11
CA CYS A 142 -15.10 -10.55 -6.64
C CYS A 142 -13.78 -10.40 -5.85
N SER A 143 -13.31 -11.44 -5.17
CA SER A 143 -12.05 -11.44 -4.41
C SER A 143 -10.80 -11.54 -5.29
N LYS A 144 -10.97 -12.01 -6.54
CA LYS A 144 -9.87 -12.25 -7.48
C LYS A 144 -9.90 -11.21 -8.60
N THR A 145 -9.02 -10.24 -8.50
CA THR A 145 -8.75 -9.33 -9.62
C THR A 145 -7.84 -10.05 -10.63
N VAL A 146 -8.35 -10.32 -11.84
CA VAL A 146 -7.55 -10.88 -12.94
C VAL A 146 -6.91 -9.76 -13.76
N ASN A 147 -7.66 -8.67 -13.99
CA ASN A 147 -7.19 -7.52 -14.74
C ASN A 147 -7.22 -6.26 -13.88
N VAL A 148 -6.13 -5.49 -13.91
CA VAL A 148 -6.02 -4.21 -13.19
C VAL A 148 -7.13 -3.23 -13.59
N CYS A 149 -7.59 -3.26 -14.84
CA CYS A 149 -8.66 -2.41 -15.35
C CYS A 149 -10.05 -2.73 -14.77
N GLU A 150 -10.22 -3.90 -14.14
CA GLU A 150 -11.46 -4.30 -13.45
C GLU A 150 -11.51 -3.78 -12.00
N LEU A 151 -10.45 -3.13 -11.53
CA LEU A 151 -10.45 -2.53 -10.20
C LEU A 151 -11.36 -1.31 -10.15
N VAL A 152 -12.03 -1.14 -9.02
CA VAL A 152 -12.88 0.03 -8.72
C VAL A 152 -12.13 1.35 -8.93
N ALA A 153 -10.81 1.37 -8.78
CA ALA A 153 -9.97 2.54 -9.07
C ALA A 153 -10.09 3.05 -10.52
N PHE A 154 -10.39 2.18 -11.49
CA PHE A 154 -10.60 2.54 -12.91
C PHE A 154 -12.08 2.79 -13.24
N GLU A 155 -13.00 2.27 -12.43
CA GLU A 155 -14.44 2.53 -12.55
C GLU A 155 -14.83 3.87 -11.91
N ASN A 156 -14.10 4.31 -10.88
CA ASN A 156 -14.43 5.52 -10.14
C ASN A 156 -14.34 6.75 -11.07
N ARG A 157 -15.50 7.38 -11.30
CA ARG A 157 -15.66 8.62 -12.09
C ARG A 157 -15.88 9.85 -11.21
N ASP A 158 -15.75 9.72 -9.89
CA ASP A 158 -15.80 10.86 -8.99
C ASP A 158 -14.79 11.89 -9.49
N VAL A 159 -15.29 13.07 -9.83
CA VAL A 159 -14.46 14.20 -10.20
C VAL A 159 -13.84 14.69 -8.89
N ALA A 160 -12.77 14.02 -8.46
CA ALA A 160 -11.94 14.56 -7.41
C ALA A 160 -11.42 15.90 -7.93
N GLU A 161 -11.81 17.01 -7.28
CA GLU A 161 -11.23 18.34 -7.51
C GLU A 161 -9.70 18.37 -7.29
N ASP A 162 -9.13 17.27 -6.81
CA ASP A 162 -7.77 17.17 -6.33
C ASP A 162 -6.81 16.66 -7.41
N ALA A 163 -6.62 17.47 -8.46
CA ALA A 163 -5.43 17.41 -9.31
C ALA A 163 -4.12 17.47 -8.47
N ARG A 164 -4.20 17.97 -7.23
CA ARG A 164 -3.10 17.99 -6.25
C ARG A 164 -2.69 16.60 -5.74
N GLY A 165 -3.54 15.57 -5.85
CA GLY A 165 -3.23 14.23 -5.35
C GLY A 165 -2.05 13.58 -6.09
N TRP A 166 -2.07 13.61 -7.43
CA TRP A 166 -1.02 13.05 -8.27
C TRP A 166 0.24 13.93 -8.34
N ALA A 167 0.06 15.25 -8.29
CA ALA A 167 1.16 16.22 -8.30
C ALA A 167 1.77 16.46 -6.90
N ARG A 168 1.41 15.66 -5.88
CA ARG A 168 1.87 15.84 -4.51
C ARG A 168 3.37 15.58 -4.34
N LEU A 169 3.93 14.70 -5.16
CA LEU A 169 5.34 14.33 -5.10
C LEU A 169 6.07 14.78 -6.36
N ASP A 170 7.00 15.71 -6.18
CA ASP A 170 8.00 16.09 -7.18
C ASP A 170 9.38 15.81 -6.58
N TRP A 171 10.17 14.97 -7.26
CA TRP A 171 11.49 14.56 -6.81
C TRP A 171 12.48 15.73 -6.72
N ALA A 172 12.44 16.66 -7.69
CA ALA A 172 13.34 17.82 -7.68
C ALA A 172 13.02 18.74 -6.50
N VAL A 173 11.72 18.94 -6.19
CA VAL A 173 11.28 19.70 -5.03
C VAL A 173 11.68 19.02 -3.73
N GLU A 174 11.51 17.69 -3.62
CA GLU A 174 11.87 16.94 -2.41
C GLU A 174 13.38 16.96 -2.13
N PHE A 175 14.23 16.72 -3.14
CA PHE A 175 15.68 16.79 -2.94
C PHE A 175 16.17 18.23 -2.71
N THR A 176 15.51 19.23 -3.29
CA THR A 176 15.76 20.65 -2.94
C THR A 176 15.41 20.94 -1.48
N ARG A 177 14.28 20.41 -0.99
CA ARG A 177 13.85 20.54 0.42
C ARG A 177 14.87 19.92 1.39
N GLN A 178 15.49 18.80 1.02
CA GLN A 178 16.56 18.18 1.80
C GLN A 178 17.86 19.00 1.82
N GLY A 179 18.03 19.94 0.88
CA GLY A 179 19.24 20.75 0.75
C GLY A 179 20.43 19.93 0.31
N VAL A 180 20.21 19.01 -0.65
CA VAL A 180 21.27 18.21 -1.29
C VAL A 180 22.38 19.12 -1.79
N ASP A 181 23.62 18.77 -1.47
CA ASP A 181 24.80 19.55 -1.85
C ASP A 181 25.28 19.24 -3.29
N SER A 182 26.38 19.86 -3.69
CA SER A 182 26.94 19.70 -5.04
C SER A 182 27.60 18.35 -5.30
N GLU A 183 27.75 17.48 -4.30
CA GLU A 183 28.36 16.15 -4.49
C GLU A 183 27.36 15.15 -5.10
N TRP A 184 26.07 15.48 -5.08
CA TRP A 184 24.99 14.65 -5.61
C TRP A 184 24.23 15.37 -6.71
N ALA A 185 23.85 14.65 -7.75
CA ALA A 185 23.03 15.20 -8.82
C ALA A 185 22.00 14.19 -9.32
N GLU A 186 20.94 14.73 -9.93
CA GLU A 186 19.98 13.98 -10.71
C GLU A 186 20.68 13.35 -11.92
N ASN A 187 20.30 12.11 -12.24
CA ASN A 187 20.88 11.32 -13.30
C ASN A 187 19.78 10.58 -14.08
N ASP A 188 20.01 10.43 -15.39
CA ASP A 188 19.10 9.84 -16.37
C ASP A 188 19.38 8.35 -16.67
N LEU A 189 20.26 7.71 -15.88
CA LEU A 189 20.60 6.28 -16.01
C LEU A 189 19.39 5.36 -16.16
N ASN A 190 18.28 5.69 -15.49
CA ASN A 190 17.07 4.89 -15.46
C ASN A 190 15.92 5.47 -16.28
N GLU A 191 16.23 6.34 -17.26
CA GLU A 191 15.26 6.84 -18.22
C GLU A 191 14.49 5.69 -18.89
N SER A 192 13.17 5.82 -19.00
CA SER A 192 12.28 4.77 -19.50
C SER A 192 12.42 3.42 -18.77
N TYR A 193 12.86 3.42 -17.51
CA TYR A 193 13.00 2.23 -16.65
C TYR A 193 13.94 1.14 -17.21
N ARG A 194 14.91 1.51 -18.07
CA ARG A 194 15.76 0.56 -18.80
C ARG A 194 16.79 -0.14 -17.92
N SER A 195 17.31 0.54 -16.89
CA SER A 195 18.37 0.02 -16.03
C SER A 195 17.81 -0.75 -14.83
N CYS A 196 16.69 -0.29 -14.28
CA CYS A 196 15.97 -0.89 -13.17
C CYS A 196 14.47 -0.54 -13.24
N ASP A 197 13.65 -1.54 -13.57
CA ASP A 197 12.19 -1.42 -13.71
C ASP A 197 11.43 -1.14 -12.40
N THR A 198 12.09 -1.28 -11.25
CA THR A 198 11.51 -1.10 -9.91
C THR A 198 12.03 0.13 -9.18
N TYR A 199 12.77 1.00 -9.86
CA TYR A 199 13.25 2.30 -9.38
C TYR A 199 12.54 3.45 -10.12
N PRO A 200 12.51 4.67 -9.54
CA PRO A 200 12.08 5.86 -10.27
C PRO A 200 12.92 6.10 -11.52
N GLU A 201 12.35 6.82 -12.48
CA GLU A 201 13.02 7.16 -13.73
C GLU A 201 14.26 8.05 -13.51
N ARG A 202 14.18 8.97 -12.55
CA ARG A 202 15.25 9.91 -12.19
C ARG A 202 15.86 9.52 -10.86
N LEU A 203 17.19 9.44 -10.81
CA LEU A 203 17.95 8.96 -9.65
C LEU A 203 18.97 9.98 -9.20
N TRP A 204 19.17 10.13 -7.89
CA TRP A 204 20.23 10.97 -7.34
C TRP A 204 21.44 10.11 -6.99
N LEU A 205 22.57 10.46 -7.61
CA LEU A 205 23.83 9.71 -7.56
C LEU A 205 25.01 10.67 -7.35
N PRO A 206 26.18 10.18 -6.86
CA PRO A 206 27.35 11.03 -6.72
C PRO A 206 27.79 11.58 -8.08
N VAL A 207 28.06 12.89 -8.17
CA VAL A 207 28.46 13.58 -9.41
C VAL A 207 29.72 12.96 -10.03
N THR A 208 30.62 12.47 -9.17
CA THR A 208 31.88 11.83 -9.58
C THR A 208 31.70 10.42 -10.15
N ALA A 209 30.51 9.82 -10.08
CA ALA A 209 30.25 8.48 -10.58
C ALA A 209 30.04 8.48 -12.09
N ASN A 210 30.92 7.77 -12.83
CA ASN A 210 30.79 7.66 -14.27
C ASN A 210 29.77 6.58 -14.69
N LYS A 211 29.31 6.63 -15.94
CA LYS A 211 28.30 5.70 -16.47
C LYS A 211 28.73 4.23 -16.41
N THR A 212 30.02 3.93 -16.60
CA THR A 212 30.54 2.56 -16.52
C THR A 212 30.42 1.99 -15.12
N THR A 213 30.80 2.79 -14.11
CA THR A 213 30.66 2.47 -12.68
C THR A 213 29.20 2.21 -12.32
N LEU A 214 28.30 3.10 -12.74
CA LEU A 214 26.87 2.97 -12.48
C LEU A 214 26.27 1.71 -13.12
N MET A 215 26.57 1.46 -14.40
CA MET A 215 26.08 0.28 -15.11
C MET A 215 26.67 -1.03 -14.56
N GLY A 216 27.93 -1.02 -14.11
CA GLY A 216 28.54 -2.18 -13.45
C GLY A 216 27.85 -2.50 -12.13
N SER A 217 27.59 -1.49 -11.29
CA SER A 217 26.82 -1.66 -10.05
C SER A 217 25.39 -2.16 -10.32
N CYS A 218 24.68 -1.59 -11.31
CA CYS A 218 23.36 -2.08 -11.72
C CYS A 218 23.40 -3.58 -12.03
N ARG A 219 24.33 -4.04 -12.86
CA ARG A 219 24.44 -5.45 -13.24
C ARG A 219 24.80 -6.37 -12.08
N PHE A 220 25.54 -5.87 -11.10
CA PHE A 220 25.97 -6.65 -9.94
C PHE A 220 24.91 -6.73 -8.85
N ARG A 221 23.98 -5.77 -8.79
CA ARG A 221 22.95 -5.66 -7.76
C ARG A 221 21.67 -6.36 -8.20
N SER A 222 21.03 -7.05 -7.27
CA SER A 222 19.80 -7.80 -7.56
C SER A 222 18.72 -6.89 -8.16
N ARG A 223 18.20 -7.28 -9.33
CA ARG A 223 17.21 -6.52 -10.11
C ARG A 223 17.66 -5.11 -10.54
N GLY A 224 18.96 -4.87 -10.70
CA GLY A 224 19.44 -3.55 -11.16
C GLY A 224 19.42 -2.47 -10.08
N ARG A 225 19.07 -2.79 -8.83
CA ARG A 225 18.85 -1.81 -7.76
C ARG A 225 20.16 -1.36 -7.13
N LEU A 226 20.90 -0.53 -7.86
CA LEU A 226 22.13 0.10 -7.41
C LEU A 226 21.92 1.02 -6.19
N PRO A 227 23.00 1.35 -5.44
CA PRO A 227 23.00 2.40 -4.43
C PRO A 227 22.57 3.76 -4.99
N VAL A 228 21.46 4.30 -4.46
CA VAL A 228 20.91 5.62 -4.82
C VAL A 228 20.58 6.42 -3.57
N LEU A 229 20.70 7.74 -3.63
CA LEU A 229 20.35 8.65 -2.54
C LEU A 229 18.85 8.59 -2.21
N THR A 230 18.52 8.59 -0.93
CA THR A 230 17.13 8.64 -0.43
C THR A 230 16.89 9.78 0.55
N TYR A 231 17.90 10.07 1.37
CA TYR A 231 17.85 11.16 2.32
C TYR A 231 19.23 11.79 2.47
N PHE A 232 19.27 13.11 2.51
CA PHE A 232 20.47 13.89 2.75
C PHE A 232 20.29 14.78 3.98
N HIS A 233 21.26 14.73 4.89
CA HIS A 233 21.25 15.51 6.11
C HIS A 233 22.15 16.75 5.95
N LYS A 234 21.50 17.88 5.63
CA LYS A 234 22.17 19.15 5.28
C LYS A 234 23.25 19.62 6.25
N SER A 235 23.08 19.44 7.56
CA SER A 235 23.98 20.04 8.55
C SER A 235 25.33 19.34 8.67
N ASN A 236 25.41 18.03 8.37
CA ASN A 236 26.66 17.28 8.44
C ASN A 236 27.03 16.55 7.15
N GLY A 237 26.24 16.67 6.07
CA GLY A 237 26.50 16.04 4.78
C GLY A 237 26.31 14.51 4.77
N ALA A 238 25.73 13.93 5.83
CA ALA A 238 25.46 12.50 5.85
C ALA A 238 24.35 12.14 4.87
N ALA A 239 24.54 11.04 4.14
CA ALA A 239 23.59 10.52 3.16
C ALA A 239 23.10 9.13 3.57
N ILE A 240 21.80 8.89 3.37
CA ILE A 240 21.21 7.56 3.40
C ILE A 240 20.95 7.13 1.97
N CYS A 241 21.61 6.05 1.56
CA CYS A 241 21.40 5.42 0.28
C CYS A 241 20.68 4.07 0.44
N ARG A 242 19.89 3.69 -0.57
CA ARG A 242 19.25 2.37 -0.66
C ARG A 242 19.78 1.59 -1.85
N CYS A 243 19.89 0.27 -1.70
CA CYS A 243 20.24 -0.66 -2.79
C CYS A 243 19.66 -2.05 -2.52
N ALA A 244 19.75 -2.95 -3.51
CA ALA A 244 19.61 -4.38 -3.29
C ALA A 244 20.92 -5.06 -2.91
N GLN A 245 20.83 -6.32 -2.45
CA GLN A 245 22.02 -7.16 -2.28
C GLN A 245 22.81 -7.32 -3.59
N PRO A 246 24.12 -7.56 -3.49
CA PRO A 246 24.90 -8.11 -4.59
C PRO A 246 24.42 -9.52 -4.99
N LEU A 247 24.49 -9.86 -6.29
CA LEU A 247 23.92 -11.08 -6.88
C LEU A 247 24.58 -12.40 -6.44
N THR A 248 25.80 -12.35 -5.93
CA THR A 248 26.65 -13.55 -5.74
C THR A 248 26.95 -13.88 -4.28
N GLY A 249 26.33 -13.18 -3.33
CA GLY A 249 26.83 -13.15 -1.96
C GLY A 249 28.26 -12.56 -1.89
N PHE A 250 28.87 -12.55 -0.70
CA PHE A 250 30.14 -11.84 -0.44
C PHE A 250 31.36 -12.32 -1.25
N SER A 251 31.29 -13.45 -1.98
CA SER A 251 32.46 -14.03 -2.66
C SER A 251 32.74 -13.47 -4.06
N ALA A 252 31.75 -12.92 -4.78
CA ALA A 252 32.07 -12.22 -6.02
C ALA A 252 32.17 -10.72 -5.76
N ARG A 253 33.18 -10.12 -6.36
CA ARG A 253 33.51 -8.70 -6.26
C ARG A 253 33.18 -8.03 -7.58
N CYS A 254 32.68 -6.80 -7.52
CA CYS A 254 32.47 -5.96 -8.67
C CYS A 254 33.24 -4.66 -8.43
N VAL A 255 34.26 -4.42 -9.24
CA VAL A 255 35.13 -3.24 -9.11
C VAL A 255 34.31 -1.97 -9.28
N GLU A 256 33.34 -1.97 -10.19
CA GLU A 256 32.43 -0.86 -10.42
C GLU A 256 31.52 -0.60 -9.21
N ASP A 257 30.99 -1.65 -8.57
CA ASP A 257 30.13 -1.49 -7.38
C ASP A 257 30.94 -0.99 -6.18
N GLU A 258 32.12 -1.58 -5.94
CA GLU A 258 33.05 -1.12 -4.89
C GLU A 258 33.45 0.34 -5.10
N LYS A 259 33.72 0.71 -6.36
CA LYS A 259 34.01 2.09 -6.72
C LYS A 259 32.84 3.02 -6.43
N LEU A 260 31.61 2.60 -6.74
CA LEU A 260 30.43 3.40 -6.42
C LEU A 260 30.27 3.60 -4.91
N MET A 261 30.49 2.55 -4.11
CA MET A 261 30.44 2.65 -2.64
C MET A 261 31.52 3.61 -2.10
N GLU A 262 32.74 3.55 -2.65
CA GLU A 262 33.83 4.48 -2.32
C GLU A 262 33.43 5.94 -2.61
N LEU A 263 32.82 6.19 -3.79
CA LEU A 263 32.38 7.53 -4.17
C LEU A 263 31.25 8.05 -3.26
N ILE A 264 30.32 7.18 -2.84
CA ILE A 264 29.28 7.52 -1.86
C ILE A 264 29.89 7.90 -0.50
N GLY A 265 30.88 7.13 -0.04
CA GLY A 265 31.60 7.45 1.20
C GLY A 265 32.29 8.81 1.11
N ARG A 266 32.98 9.08 -0.02
CA ARG A 266 33.70 10.34 -0.25
C ARG A 266 32.81 11.57 -0.44
N ALA A 267 31.54 11.38 -0.81
CA ALA A 267 30.60 12.49 -0.91
C ALA A 267 30.39 13.18 0.45
N ASN A 268 30.58 12.46 1.57
CA ASN A 268 30.59 13.06 2.90
C ASN A 268 32.00 13.51 3.30
N LYS A 269 32.27 14.81 3.20
CA LYS A 269 33.57 15.41 3.55
C LYS A 269 33.87 15.41 5.06
N ASN A 270 32.88 15.14 5.89
CA ASN A 270 33.01 15.18 7.35
C ASN A 270 33.28 13.82 7.98
N CYS A 271 33.19 12.72 7.22
CA CYS A 271 33.39 11.37 7.74
C CYS A 271 33.83 10.38 6.64
N ASP A 272 34.95 9.70 6.87
CA ASP A 272 35.51 8.71 5.93
C ASP A 272 34.89 7.31 6.07
N THR A 273 34.07 7.08 7.10
CA THR A 273 33.49 5.76 7.38
C THR A 273 32.12 5.60 6.74
N LEU A 274 32.01 4.62 5.84
CA LEU A 274 30.74 4.21 5.24
C LEU A 274 30.15 3.01 6.00
N PHE A 275 28.90 3.14 6.44
CA PHE A 275 28.17 2.06 7.09
C PHE A 275 27.29 1.30 6.09
N LEU A 276 27.40 -0.03 6.11
CA LEU A 276 26.52 -0.93 5.37
C LEU A 276 25.57 -1.61 6.35
N VAL A 277 24.28 -1.35 6.19
CA VAL A 277 23.24 -1.91 7.05
C VAL A 277 22.42 -2.92 6.26
N ASP A 278 22.52 -4.20 6.65
CA ASP A 278 21.66 -5.28 6.14
C ASP A 278 20.57 -5.56 7.19
N THR A 279 19.31 -5.58 6.74
CA THR A 279 18.15 -5.75 7.63
C THR A 279 17.78 -7.21 7.86
N ARG A 280 18.45 -8.15 7.19
CA ARG A 280 18.23 -9.58 7.42
C ARG A 280 18.83 -10.01 8.77
N PRO A 281 18.17 -10.92 9.51
CA PRO A 281 18.83 -11.53 10.66
C PRO A 281 20.02 -12.36 10.19
N MET A 282 21.04 -12.44 11.02
CA MET A 282 22.34 -13.07 10.72
C MET A 282 22.24 -14.54 10.24
N VAL A 283 21.15 -15.24 10.53
CA VAL A 283 20.91 -16.63 10.07
C VAL A 283 20.49 -16.71 8.60
N ARG A 284 19.99 -15.62 8.00
CA ARG A 284 19.45 -15.55 6.62
C ARG A 284 20.41 -14.88 5.62
N PHE A 285 21.72 -14.96 5.85
CA PHE A 285 22.74 -14.52 4.88
C PHE A 285 22.88 -15.46 3.65
N LEU A 286 22.09 -16.54 3.59
CA LEU A 286 21.94 -17.42 2.43
C LEU A 286 20.76 -16.95 1.53
N PRO A 287 20.77 -17.24 0.21
CA PRO A 287 20.48 -16.24 -0.80
C PRO A 287 19.01 -16.21 -1.23
N VAL A 288 18.13 -15.44 -0.57
CA VAL A 288 16.85 -15.04 -1.19
C VAL A 288 16.30 -13.72 -0.63
N GLY A 289 16.00 -12.76 -1.51
CA GLY A 289 14.85 -11.84 -1.35
C GLY A 289 15.10 -10.40 -0.85
N PHE A 290 14.89 -9.45 -1.77
CA PHE A 290 14.39 -8.05 -1.62
C PHE A 290 14.79 -7.17 -0.42
N TYR A 291 15.39 -6.01 -0.72
CA TYR A 291 16.04 -5.14 0.28
C TYR A 291 15.40 -3.75 0.37
N LEU A 292 15.12 -3.35 1.61
CA LEU A 292 14.93 -2.01 2.12
C LEU A 292 15.83 -1.91 3.37
N ILE A 293 16.67 -0.86 3.44
CA ILE A 293 17.68 -0.68 4.48
C ILE A 293 17.11 0.16 5.64
N ALA A 294 16.82 -0.47 6.78
CA ALA A 294 16.64 0.15 8.09
C ALA A 294 16.72 -0.92 9.20
N LEU A 295 17.71 -0.80 10.08
CA LEU A 295 17.60 -1.27 11.46
C LEU A 295 18.34 -0.28 12.36
N PHE A 296 17.57 0.55 13.07
CA PHE A 296 18.04 1.22 14.28
C PHE A 296 18.36 0.15 15.33
N PRO A 297 19.37 0.41 16.17
CA PRO A 297 19.03 0.88 17.50
C PRO A 297 19.52 2.31 17.72
N LEU A 298 18.58 3.19 18.06
CA LEU A 298 18.84 4.52 18.58
C LEU A 298 19.38 4.33 20.00
N LEU A 299 20.68 4.54 20.22
CA LEU A 299 21.26 4.92 21.53
C LEU A 299 22.77 5.17 21.40
N LYS A 300 23.10 6.39 20.93
CA LYS A 300 24.12 7.28 21.51
C LYS A 300 24.04 8.64 20.83
N LEU A 301 23.00 9.39 21.20
CA LEU A 301 23.14 10.81 21.42
C LEU A 301 23.98 10.98 22.71
N CYS A 302 24.81 12.03 22.73
CA CYS A 302 25.79 12.41 23.77
C CYS A 302 27.12 11.64 23.76
N SER A 303 28.12 12.24 23.10
CA SER A 303 29.30 12.87 23.72
C SER A 303 29.96 13.79 22.69
#